data_AF-A0A392S6W8-F1
#
_entry.id   AF-A0A392S6W8-F1
#
_cell.length_a   1.000
_cell.length_b   1.000
_cell.length_c   1.000
_cell.angle_alpha   90.00
_cell.angle_beta   90.00
_cell.angle_gamma   90.00
#
_symmetry.space_group_name_H-M   'P 1'
#
loop_
_entity.id
_entity.type
_entity.pdbx_description
1 polymer ?
#
loop_
_entity_poly.entity_id
_entity_poly.type
_entity_poly.pdbx_seq_one_letter_code
_entity_poly.pdbx_strand_id
1 'polypeptide(L)'
;TKYFHSVLASRRRGNAISSLQVDDTTVEGVVPIRAAVVSHFASHFKKVTVDRPAVDNLLFKRLQSSEVGGLIKPFSLVEVKAAVWDCDSYKSPGPDDINFGFIKDFWAE
;
A
#
# COMPACT_ATOMS: atom_id res chain seq x y z
N THR A 1 9.10 38.49 -8.15
CA THR A 1 7.67 38.06 -8.15
C THR A 1 7.14 37.61 -9.52
N LYS A 2 7.55 38.22 -10.65
CA LYS A 2 7.08 37.88 -12.02
C LYS A 2 7.17 36.39 -12.40
N TYR A 3 8.26 35.72 -12.04
CA TYR A 3 8.46 34.29 -12.33
C TYR A 3 7.37 33.41 -11.70
N PHE A 4 7.15 33.53 -10.38
CA PHE A 4 6.15 32.74 -9.67
C PHE A 4 4.72 32.98 -10.17
N HIS A 5 4.36 34.23 -10.47
CA HIS A 5 3.05 34.54 -11.07
C HIS A 5 2.88 33.91 -12.46
N SER A 6 3.93 33.87 -13.28
CA SER A 6 3.90 33.21 -14.59
C SER A 6 3.69 31.70 -14.46
N VAL A 7 4.40 31.06 -13.51
CA VAL A 7 4.23 29.62 -13.21
C VAL A 7 2.80 29.32 -12.74
N LEU A 8 2.24 30.14 -11.84
CA LEU A 8 0.86 29.98 -11.38
C LEU A 8 -0.17 30.20 -12.50
N ALA A 9 0.03 31.21 -13.35
CA ALA A 9 -0.86 31.46 -14.48
C ALA A 9 -0.83 30.30 -15.50
N SER A 10 0.35 29.75 -15.77
CA SER A 10 0.51 28.58 -16.63
C SER A 10 -0.22 27.36 -16.05
N ARG A 11 -0.03 27.08 -14.75
CA ARG A 11 -0.75 26.01 -14.05
C ARG A 11 -2.27 26.21 -14.07
N ARG A 12 -2.74 27.44 -13.83
CA ARG A 12 -4.18 27.76 -13.90
C ARG A 12 -4.77 27.49 -15.28
N ARG A 13 -4.06 27.85 -16.36
CA ARG A 13 -4.51 27.56 -17.73
C ARG A 13 -4.50 26.06 -18.02
N GLY A 14 -3.45 25.35 -17.63
CA GLY A 14 -3.35 23.90 -17.83
C GLY A 14 -4.39 23.09 -17.04
N ASN A 15 -4.81 23.61 -15.87
CA ASN A 15 -5.81 22.96 -15.03
C ASN A 15 -7.25 23.42 -15.32
N ALA A 16 -7.45 24.35 -16.25
CA ALA A 16 -8.78 24.83 -16.61
C ALA A 16 -9.46 23.79 -17.52
N ILE A 17 -10.60 23.27 -17.09
CA ILE A 17 -11.42 22.35 -17.88
C ILE A 17 -12.44 23.18 -18.66
N SER A 18 -12.25 23.33 -19.97
CA SER A 18 -13.15 24.09 -20.85
C SER A 18 -14.27 23.23 -21.45
N SER A 19 -14.04 21.93 -21.61
CA SER A 19 -14.98 20.97 -22.15
C SER A 19 -14.71 19.57 -21.61
N LEU A 20 -15.75 18.71 -21.62
CA LEU A 20 -15.68 17.31 -21.24
C LEU A 20 -16.40 16.46 -22.29
N GLN A 21 -15.91 15.26 -22.57
CA GLN A 21 -16.63 14.26 -23.36
C GLN A 21 -17.43 13.35 -22.42
N VAL A 22 -18.74 13.25 -22.65
CA VAL A 22 -19.66 12.38 -21.90
C VAL A 22 -20.55 11.66 -22.90
N ASP A 23 -20.50 10.33 -22.95
CA ASP A 23 -21.31 9.48 -23.85
C ASP A 23 -21.31 10.02 -25.31
N ASP A 24 -20.10 10.20 -25.86
CA ASP A 24 -19.84 10.73 -27.21
C ASP A 24 -20.33 12.17 -27.48
N THR A 25 -20.72 12.90 -26.43
CA THR A 25 -21.17 14.29 -26.52
C THR A 25 -20.19 15.24 -25.82
N THR A 26 -19.81 16.32 -26.51
CA THR A 26 -19.03 17.42 -25.92
C THR A 26 -19.92 18.27 -25.01
N VAL A 27 -19.59 18.31 -23.72
CA VAL A 27 -20.20 19.15 -22.70
C VAL A 27 -19.34 20.38 -22.46
N GLU A 28 -19.91 21.56 -22.64
CA GLU A 28 -19.24 22.85 -22.43
C GLU A 28 -19.94 23.70 -21.38
N GLY A 29 -19.19 24.63 -20.80
CA GLY A 29 -19.70 25.57 -19.79
C GLY A 29 -19.64 25.01 -18.36
N VAL A 30 -19.49 25.93 -17.40
CA VAL A 30 -19.20 25.59 -15.98
C VAL A 30 -20.30 24.74 -15.35
N VAL A 31 -21.58 25.08 -15.59
CA VAL A 31 -22.71 24.39 -14.97
C VAL A 31 -22.85 22.94 -15.49
N PRO A 32 -22.88 22.70 -16.82
CA PRO A 32 -22.91 21.34 -17.36
C PRO A 32 -21.68 20.50 -16.99
N ILE A 33 -20.48 21.08 -17.05
CA ILE A 33 -19.23 20.40 -16.66
C ILE A 33 -19.29 19.96 -15.19
N ARG A 34 -19.72 20.84 -14.28
CA ARG A 34 -19.85 20.51 -12.86
C ARG A 34 -20.86 19.39 -12.63
N ALA A 35 -22.00 19.44 -13.31
CA ALA A 35 -23.02 18.39 -13.22
C ALA A 35 -22.51 17.05 -13.72
N ALA A 36 -21.81 17.02 -14.87
CA ALA A 36 -21.20 15.82 -15.43
C ALA A 36 -20.17 15.19 -14.48
N VAL A 37 -19.27 16.00 -13.90
CA VAL A 37 -18.26 15.54 -12.94
C VAL A 37 -18.91 14.92 -11.71
N VAL A 38 -19.90 15.61 -11.13
CA VAL A 38 -20.62 15.10 -9.95
C VAL A 38 -21.33 13.79 -10.28
N SER A 39 -22.05 13.72 -11.41
CA SER A 39 -22.75 12.51 -11.86
C SER A 39 -21.78 11.33 -12.03
N HIS A 40 -20.66 11.57 -12.71
CA HIS A 40 -19.63 10.56 -12.97
C HIS A 40 -19.11 9.96 -11.66
N PHE A 41 -18.65 10.79 -10.72
CA PHE A 41 -18.08 10.29 -9.47
C PHE A 41 -19.15 9.75 -8.51
N ALA A 42 -20.35 10.33 -8.49
CA ALA A 42 -21.46 9.78 -7.73
C ALA A 42 -21.83 8.36 -8.18
N SER A 43 -21.84 8.12 -9.49
CA SER A 43 -22.06 6.78 -10.07
C SER A 43 -20.87 5.86 -9.81
N HIS A 44 -19.64 6.32 -10.03
CA HIS A 44 -18.41 5.54 -9.87
C HIS A 44 -18.20 5.05 -8.42
N PHE A 45 -18.48 5.91 -7.45
CA PHE A 45 -18.38 5.57 -6.03
C PHE A 45 -19.69 5.04 -5.43
N LYS A 46 -20.74 4.88 -6.25
CA LYS A 46 -21.97 4.24 -5.79
C LYS A 46 -21.65 2.79 -5.44
N LYS A 47 -22.05 2.37 -4.24
CA LYS A 47 -21.99 0.95 -3.86
C LYS A 47 -22.82 0.15 -4.87
N VAL A 48 -22.15 -0.66 -5.67
CA VAL A 48 -22.82 -1.65 -6.51
C VAL A 48 -23.15 -2.84 -5.62
N THR A 49 -24.43 -3.16 -5.50
CA THR A 49 -24.88 -4.41 -4.87
C THR A 49 -24.61 -5.53 -5.87
N VAL A 50 -23.42 -6.11 -5.79
CA VAL A 50 -23.07 -7.34 -6.51
C VAL A 50 -23.30 -8.50 -5.55
N ASP A 51 -23.92 -9.57 -6.03
CA ASP A 51 -23.91 -10.85 -5.34
C ASP A 51 -22.47 -11.39 -5.35
N ARG A 52 -21.71 -11.03 -4.31
CA ARG A 52 -20.33 -11.46 -4.16
C ARG A 52 -20.39 -12.86 -3.54
N PRO A 53 -19.79 -13.89 -4.19
CA PRO A 53 -19.70 -15.21 -3.58
C PRO A 53 -19.13 -15.08 -2.17
N ALA A 54 -19.90 -15.50 -1.19
CA ALA A 54 -19.41 -15.58 0.17
C ALA A 54 -18.40 -16.74 0.24
N VAL A 55 -17.40 -16.60 1.09
CA VAL A 55 -16.48 -17.70 1.43
C VAL A 55 -17.12 -18.69 2.41
N ASP A 56 -18.42 -18.55 2.63
CA ASP A 56 -19.23 -19.46 3.43
C ASP A 56 -19.14 -20.85 2.78
N ASN A 57 -18.78 -21.85 3.59
CA ASN A 57 -18.52 -23.24 3.17
C ASN A 57 -17.14 -23.54 2.53
N LEU A 58 -16.19 -22.60 2.53
CA LEU A 58 -14.80 -22.94 2.24
C LEU A 58 -14.12 -23.54 3.48
N LEU A 59 -13.69 -24.80 3.36
CA LEU A 59 -12.88 -25.47 4.37
C LEU A 59 -11.42 -25.00 4.25
N PHE A 60 -11.08 -23.94 4.97
CA PHE A 60 -9.68 -23.55 5.16
C PHE A 60 -9.00 -24.53 6.11
N LYS A 61 -7.73 -24.87 5.81
CA LYS A 61 -6.87 -25.53 6.80
C LYS A 61 -6.76 -24.60 8.00
N ARG A 62 -7.14 -25.09 9.17
CA ARG A 62 -7.03 -24.37 10.43
C ARG A 62 -5.95 -25.01 11.27
N LEU A 63 -5.24 -24.16 11.99
CA LEU A 63 -4.28 -24.60 13.00
C LEU A 63 -5.04 -25.27 14.15
N GLN A 64 -4.48 -26.38 14.63
CA GLN A 64 -4.90 -27.00 15.87
C GLN A 64 -4.55 -26.09 17.06
N SER A 65 -5.26 -26.23 18.17
CA SER A 65 -5.01 -25.41 19.37
C SER A 65 -3.56 -25.47 19.87
N SER A 66 -2.87 -26.61 19.68
CA SER A 66 -1.46 -26.77 19.99
C SER A 66 -0.54 -25.95 19.07
N GLU A 67 -0.85 -25.88 17.77
CA GLU A 67 -0.09 -25.10 16.79
C GLU A 67 -0.26 -23.60 17.03
N VAL A 68 -1.48 -23.17 17.39
CA VAL A 68 -1.76 -21.78 17.78
C VAL A 68 -0.89 -21.38 18.98
N GLY A 69 -0.79 -22.25 19.99
CA GLY A 69 0.09 -22.02 21.13
C GLY A 69 1.58 -21.92 20.75
N GLY A 70 2.02 -22.68 19.74
CA GLY A 70 3.37 -22.61 19.19
C GLY A 70 3.70 -21.26 18.54
N LEU A 71 2.75 -20.67 17.82
CA LEU A 71 2.96 -19.39 17.12
C LEU A 71 3.16 -18.18 18.05
N ILE A 72 2.61 -18.24 19.26
CA ILE A 72 2.69 -17.14 20.24
C ILE A 72 3.78 -17.36 21.29
N LYS A 73 4.54 -18.45 21.19
CA LYS A 73 5.59 -18.78 22.14
C LYS A 73 6.77 -17.81 21.95
N PRO A 74 7.37 -17.30 23.03
CA PRO A 74 8.63 -16.57 22.93
C PRO A 74 9.74 -17.43 22.32
N PHE A 75 10.61 -16.82 21.51
CA PHE A 75 11.78 -17.50 20.96
C PHE A 75 12.72 -17.94 22.09
N SER A 76 13.21 -19.16 22.00
CA SER A 76 14.27 -19.64 22.86
C SER A 76 15.63 -19.09 22.41
N LEU A 77 16.59 -18.98 23.34
CA LEU A 77 17.96 -18.59 23.00
C LEU A 77 18.59 -19.53 21.98
N VAL A 78 18.24 -20.82 22.02
CA VAL A 78 18.73 -21.83 21.07
C VAL A 78 18.21 -21.54 19.66
N GLU A 79 16.92 -21.24 19.50
CA GLU A 79 16.34 -20.86 18.21
C GLU A 79 16.95 -19.58 17.67
N VAL A 80 17.10 -18.56 18.53
CA VAL A 80 17.73 -17.28 18.13
C VAL A 80 19.17 -17.51 17.68
N LYS A 81 19.95 -18.27 18.46
CA LYS A 81 21.34 -18.61 18.10
C LYS A 81 21.40 -19.37 16.79
N ALA A 82 20.54 -20.36 16.59
CA ALA A 82 20.49 -21.12 15.33
C ALA A 82 20.20 -20.21 14.12
N ALA A 83 19.22 -19.32 14.24
CA ALA A 83 18.86 -18.38 13.17
C ALA A 83 20.01 -17.40 12.84
N VAL A 84 20.72 -16.90 13.86
CA VAL A 84 21.91 -16.05 13.67
C VAL A 84 23.02 -16.79 12.93
N TRP A 85 23.25 -18.07 13.24
CA TRP A 85 24.29 -18.87 12.60
C TRP A 85 23.96 -19.28 11.16
N ASP A 86 22.68 -19.47 10.86
CA ASP A 86 22.19 -19.77 9.49
C ASP A 86 22.36 -18.57 8.54
N CYS A 87 22.40 -17.35 9.09
CA CYS A 87 22.64 -16.13 8.30
C CYS A 87 24.12 -16.02 7.85
N ASP A 88 24.37 -15.48 6.66
CA ASP A 88 25.73 -15.22 6.18
C ASP A 88 26.36 -14.00 6.89
N SER A 89 27.61 -14.14 7.34
CA SER A 89 28.29 -13.16 8.21
C SER A 89 28.58 -11.84 7.50
N TYR A 90 28.80 -11.86 6.18
CA TYR A 90 29.28 -10.71 5.40
C TYR A 90 28.21 -10.11 4.47
N LYS A 91 26.94 -10.25 4.82
CA LYS A 91 25.87 -9.50 4.14
C LYS A 91 26.01 -8.01 4.39
N SER A 92 25.44 -7.22 3.47
CA SER A 92 25.41 -5.76 3.58
C SER A 92 24.84 -5.33 4.94
N PRO A 93 25.51 -4.43 5.67
CA PRO A 93 25.06 -3.99 6.97
C PRO A 93 23.79 -3.13 6.88
N GLY A 94 23.06 -3.04 7.99
CA GLY A 94 21.92 -2.14 8.12
C GLY A 94 22.35 -0.67 8.31
N PRO A 95 21.40 0.24 8.59
CA PRO A 95 21.69 1.64 8.93
C PRO A 95 22.53 1.83 10.20
N ASP A 96 22.72 0.76 10.98
CA ASP A 96 23.55 0.68 12.17
C ASP A 96 25.01 0.29 11.87
N ASP A 97 25.35 0.02 10.61
CA ASP A 97 26.65 -0.47 10.14
C ASP A 97 27.08 -1.83 10.75
N ILE A 98 26.14 -2.61 11.30
CA ILE A 98 26.39 -3.91 11.93
C ILE A 98 25.97 -5.05 10.98
N ASN A 99 26.80 -6.09 10.89
CA ASN A 99 26.48 -7.33 10.19
C ASN A 99 26.41 -8.53 11.16
N PHE A 100 25.92 -9.68 10.67
CA PHE A 100 25.84 -10.89 11.49
C PHE A 100 27.21 -11.44 11.91
N GLY A 101 28.29 -11.11 11.19
CA GLY A 101 29.65 -11.44 11.62
C GLY A 101 29.97 -10.84 12.99
N PHE A 102 29.71 -9.54 13.17
CA PHE A 102 29.86 -8.87 14.46
C PHE A 102 29.05 -9.57 15.56
N ILE A 103 27.78 -9.89 15.31
CA ILE A 103 26.92 -10.55 16.32
C ILE A 103 27.48 -11.92 16.72
N LYS A 104 28.00 -12.69 15.75
CA LYS A 104 28.60 -14.01 16.01
C LYS A 104 29.90 -13.91 16.80
N ASP A 105 30.75 -12.93 16.47
CA ASP A 105 32.05 -12.73 17.13
C ASP A 105 31.92 -12.34 18.60
N PHE A 106 30.84 -11.62 18.95
CA PHE A 106 30.58 -11.12 20.31
C PHE A 106 29.46 -11.89 21.04
N TRP A 107 29.02 -13.04 20.53
CA TRP A 107 28.03 -13.87 21.21
C TRP A 107 28.64 -14.58 22.41
N ALA A 108 28.24 -14.21 23.64
CA ALA A 108 28.68 -14.89 24.85
C ALA A 108 28.23 -16.37 24.85
N GLU A 109 29.11 -17.28 25.28
CA GLU A 109 28.78 -18.71 25.45
C GLU A 109 27.68 -18.94 26.50
#